data_AF-X1IVJ2-F1
#
_entry.id   AF-X1IVJ2-F1
#
_cell.length_a   1.000
_cell.length_b   1.000
_cell.length_c   1.000
_cell.angle_alpha   90.00
_cell.angle_beta   90.00
_cell.angle_gamma   90.00
#
_symmetry.space_group_name_H-M   'P 1'
#
loop_
_entity.id
_entity.type
_entity.pdbx_description
1 polymer ?
#
loop_
_entity_poly.entity_id
_entity_poly.type
_entity_poly.pdbx_seq_one_letter_code
_entity_poly.pdbx_strand_id
1 'polypeptide(L)'
;DNKEYKIIDIRGTGMINDIGKPALPVRYIYVALPLETENVKIYVKKEGKQTIKNARIIPVFQMTWKDQKIEEDPAIYGKNAYFPGKDYEVLYDKILLHQRIVKIAIYPFHFNPYINELISYNTIKVKIMFLGGKQKEGEYRFLGIPNERRLKNLIINYNKGQSWRKKKKVGRGSLLNYTPWYKIKVSEDGVYKIDYNYLKNHNINPDNIDPRTIKVYNGGSSVLNDDILIVPGENDTIPYQIPIYIHGEDDGEFNKDDYILFYGLSLTGWERC
;
A
#
# COMPACT_ATOMS: atom_id res chain seq x y z
N ASP A 1 -15.54 -25.55 22.07
CA ASP A 1 -16.79 -25.80 21.30
C ASP A 1 -16.80 -27.05 20.41
N ASN A 2 -15.72 -27.85 20.26
CA ASN A 2 -15.69 -29.05 19.40
C ASN A 2 -16.15 -28.86 17.93
N LYS A 3 -16.17 -27.61 17.44
CA LYS A 3 -16.50 -27.27 16.05
C LYS A 3 -15.31 -27.57 15.15
N GLU A 4 -15.56 -28.26 14.04
CA GLU A 4 -14.58 -28.42 12.97
C GLU A 4 -14.67 -27.25 11.99
N TYR A 5 -13.51 -26.68 11.63
CA TYR A 5 -13.42 -25.52 10.75
C TYR A 5 -12.60 -25.83 9.51
N LYS A 6 -13.00 -25.22 8.40
CA LYS A 6 -12.23 -25.21 7.15
C LYS A 6 -11.52 -23.88 6.95
N ILE A 7 -10.31 -23.96 6.44
CA ILE A 7 -9.50 -22.83 6.00
C ILE A 7 -9.42 -22.91 4.47
N ILE A 8 -9.64 -21.78 3.80
CA ILE A 8 -9.49 -21.69 2.36
C ILE A 8 -8.23 -20.85 2.11
N ASP A 9 -7.29 -21.40 1.35
CA ASP A 9 -6.11 -20.69 0.89
C ASP A 9 -6.07 -20.69 -0.64
N ILE A 10 -5.86 -19.52 -1.22
CA ILE A 10 -5.68 -19.33 -2.65
C ILE A 10 -4.51 -18.42 -2.90
N ARG A 11 -3.57 -18.91 -3.69
CA ARG A 11 -2.37 -18.16 -4.07
C ARG A 11 -2.74 -16.80 -4.67
N GLY A 12 -2.12 -15.75 -4.14
CA GLY A 12 -2.32 -14.38 -4.61
C GLY A 12 -3.58 -13.70 -4.06
N THR A 13 -4.28 -14.31 -3.11
CA THR A 13 -5.33 -13.61 -2.35
C THR A 13 -4.79 -13.14 -1.00
N GLY A 14 -5.37 -12.06 -0.47
CA GLY A 14 -5.32 -11.78 0.95
C GLY A 14 -6.52 -12.42 1.65
N MET A 15 -6.73 -12.09 2.91
CA MET A 15 -7.86 -12.59 3.70
C MET A 15 -8.70 -11.42 4.23
N ILE A 16 -10.00 -11.64 4.36
CA ILE A 16 -10.84 -10.78 5.20
C ILE A 16 -10.26 -10.83 6.62
N ASN A 17 -10.17 -9.66 7.27
CA ASN A 17 -9.46 -9.48 8.54
C ASN A 17 -10.34 -8.90 9.65
N ASP A 18 -11.65 -8.83 9.44
CA ASP A 18 -12.60 -8.43 10.47
C ASP A 18 -12.74 -9.57 11.50
N ILE A 19 -12.29 -9.32 12.73
CA ILE A 19 -12.37 -10.29 13.84
C ILE A 19 -13.79 -10.82 14.00
N GLY A 20 -13.92 -12.14 14.18
CA GLY A 20 -15.18 -12.85 14.37
C GLY A 20 -15.92 -13.19 13.07
N LYS A 21 -15.61 -12.54 11.95
CA LYS A 21 -16.24 -12.83 10.64
C LYS A 21 -15.55 -14.00 9.93
N PRO A 22 -16.19 -14.69 8.98
CA PRO A 22 -15.56 -15.76 8.22
C PRO A 22 -14.27 -15.33 7.52
N ALA A 23 -13.18 -16.06 7.77
CA ALA A 23 -11.88 -15.85 7.14
C ALA A 23 -11.89 -16.36 5.69
N LEU A 24 -12.44 -15.53 4.79
CA LEU A 24 -12.52 -15.84 3.36
C LEU A 24 -11.39 -15.14 2.58
N PRO A 25 -10.85 -15.81 1.54
CA PRO A 25 -9.96 -15.19 0.57
C PRO A 25 -10.57 -13.98 -0.13
N VAL A 26 -9.76 -12.94 -0.33
CA VAL A 26 -10.13 -11.71 -1.05
C VAL A 26 -9.00 -11.32 -1.99
N ARG A 27 -9.35 -11.00 -3.24
CA ARG A 27 -8.36 -10.51 -4.23
C ARG A 27 -8.38 -8.99 -4.23
N TYR A 28 -7.30 -8.38 -3.77
CA TYR A 28 -7.10 -6.94 -3.91
C TYR A 28 -6.43 -6.64 -5.24
N ILE A 29 -6.98 -5.68 -5.98
CA ILE A 29 -6.36 -5.13 -7.18
C ILE A 29 -6.21 -3.62 -7.04
N TYR A 30 -5.09 -3.12 -7.56
CA TYR A 30 -4.84 -1.69 -7.67
C TYR A 30 -4.85 -1.33 -9.15
N VAL A 31 -5.64 -0.33 -9.49
CA VAL A 31 -5.83 0.11 -10.87
C VAL A 31 -5.48 1.58 -10.92
N ALA A 32 -4.63 1.97 -11.87
CA ALA A 32 -4.37 3.37 -12.17
C ALA A 32 -5.58 3.97 -12.89
N LEU A 33 -5.91 5.21 -12.54
CA LEU A 33 -6.97 5.99 -13.18
C LEU A 33 -6.36 7.19 -13.92
N PRO A 34 -6.96 7.62 -15.03
CA PRO A 34 -6.87 9.00 -15.48
C PRO A 34 -7.19 9.97 -14.34
N LEU A 35 -6.45 11.07 -14.24
CA LEU A 35 -6.58 12.02 -13.13
C LEU A 35 -7.97 12.62 -13.00
N GLU A 36 -8.64 12.84 -14.12
CA GLU A 36 -9.94 13.50 -14.20
C GLU A 36 -11.13 12.51 -14.16
N THR A 37 -10.89 11.21 -13.92
CA THR A 37 -12.01 10.24 -13.80
C THR A 37 -12.95 10.65 -12.68
N GLU A 38 -14.23 10.84 -13.01
CA GLU A 38 -15.26 11.23 -12.04
C GLU A 38 -15.83 10.01 -11.32
N ASN A 39 -15.99 8.90 -12.05
CA ASN A 39 -16.59 7.68 -11.50
C ASN A 39 -15.96 6.40 -12.10
N VAL A 40 -15.94 5.34 -11.31
CA VAL A 40 -15.50 4.00 -11.71
C VAL A 40 -16.68 3.03 -11.60
N LYS A 41 -17.12 2.47 -12.73
CA LYS A 41 -18.11 1.38 -12.76
C LYS A 41 -17.41 0.04 -12.87
N ILE A 42 -17.82 -0.91 -12.03
CA ILE A 42 -17.25 -2.26 -11.98
C ILE A 42 -18.36 -3.27 -12.26
N TYR A 43 -18.10 -4.16 -13.22
CA TYR A 43 -18.96 -5.28 -13.57
C TYR A 43 -18.22 -6.57 -13.27
N VAL A 44 -18.88 -7.47 -12.54
CA VAL A 44 -18.33 -8.78 -12.18
C VAL A 44 -19.17 -9.85 -12.85
N LYS A 45 -18.56 -10.65 -13.72
CA LYS A 45 -19.18 -11.82 -14.35
C LYS A 45 -18.54 -13.08 -13.76
N LYS A 46 -19.38 -14.00 -13.27
CA LYS A 46 -18.96 -15.22 -12.59
C LYS A 46 -19.42 -16.44 -13.40
N GLU A 47 -18.53 -17.39 -13.63
CA GLU A 47 -18.76 -18.59 -14.46
C GLU A 47 -18.32 -19.86 -13.70
N GLY A 48 -19.01 -20.98 -13.91
CA GLY A 48 -18.70 -22.25 -13.25
C GLY A 48 -18.97 -22.25 -11.75
N LYS A 49 -20.20 -21.90 -11.34
CA LYS A 49 -20.62 -21.89 -9.93
C LYS A 49 -20.55 -23.31 -9.34
N GLN A 50 -19.95 -23.45 -8.16
CA GLN A 50 -19.98 -24.66 -7.35
C GLN A 50 -20.50 -24.33 -5.94
N THR A 51 -21.21 -25.28 -5.34
CA THR A 51 -21.68 -25.19 -3.96
C THR A 51 -21.04 -26.32 -3.16
N ILE A 52 -20.34 -25.95 -2.09
CA ILE A 52 -19.65 -26.88 -1.19
C ILE A 52 -20.40 -26.87 0.14
N LYS A 53 -20.98 -28.02 0.49
CA LYS A 53 -21.69 -28.22 1.77
C LYS A 53 -20.72 -28.59 2.89
N ASN A 54 -21.17 -28.44 4.12
CA ASN A 54 -20.39 -28.75 5.33
C ASN A 54 -19.04 -28.02 5.30
N ALA A 55 -19.08 -26.73 5.00
CA ALA A 55 -17.90 -25.91 4.78
C ALA A 55 -17.74 -24.82 5.84
N ARG A 56 -17.83 -25.18 7.13
CA ARG A 56 -17.86 -24.19 8.20
C ARG A 56 -16.52 -23.45 8.24
N ILE A 57 -16.51 -22.20 7.79
CA ILE A 57 -15.28 -21.42 7.67
C ILE A 57 -14.85 -20.93 9.05
N ILE A 58 -13.55 -20.97 9.34
CA ILE A 58 -12.99 -20.42 10.58
C ILE A 58 -13.27 -18.91 10.67
N PRO A 59 -13.67 -18.36 11.83
CA PRO A 59 -13.72 -16.92 11.99
C PRO A 59 -12.30 -16.35 12.05
N VAL A 60 -12.13 -15.09 11.65
CA VAL A 60 -10.89 -14.36 11.88
C VAL A 60 -10.70 -14.22 13.39
N PHE A 61 -9.54 -14.63 13.88
CA PHE A 61 -9.17 -14.48 15.29
C PHE A 61 -7.85 -13.72 15.41
N GLN A 62 -7.67 -13.02 16.53
CA GLN A 62 -6.43 -12.34 16.83
C GLN A 62 -5.51 -13.28 17.63
N MET A 63 -4.28 -13.46 17.17
CA MET A 63 -3.26 -14.09 18.01
C MET A 63 -2.88 -13.12 19.13
N THR A 64 -3.09 -13.54 20.38
CA THR A 64 -2.60 -12.83 21.55
C THR A 64 -1.54 -13.67 22.25
N TRP A 65 -0.70 -13.03 23.07
CA TRP A 65 0.34 -13.72 23.84
C TRP A 65 -0.22 -14.67 24.91
N LYS A 66 -1.52 -14.58 25.22
CA LYS A 66 -2.23 -15.43 26.19
C LYS A 66 -3.45 -16.04 25.51
N ASP A 67 -3.32 -17.31 25.13
CA ASP A 67 -4.34 -18.17 24.55
C ASP A 67 -4.98 -17.68 23.22
N GLN A 68 -5.24 -18.64 22.34
CA GLN A 68 -6.03 -18.41 21.13
C GLN A 68 -7.51 -18.59 21.46
N LYS A 69 -8.29 -17.51 21.32
CA LYS A 69 -9.75 -17.58 21.41
C LYS A 69 -10.35 -17.46 20.02
N ILE A 70 -10.96 -18.56 19.55
CA ILE A 70 -11.72 -18.59 18.30
C ILE A 70 -13.17 -18.28 18.67
N GLU A 71 -13.65 -17.10 18.29
CA GLU A 71 -15.03 -16.67 18.53
C GLU A 71 -15.71 -16.33 17.20
N GLU A 72 -16.90 -16.88 17.00
CA GLU A 72 -17.74 -16.56 15.87
C GLU A 72 -18.58 -15.32 16.20
N ASP A 73 -18.59 -14.32 15.31
CA ASP A 73 -19.51 -13.20 15.42
C ASP A 73 -20.96 -13.70 15.26
N PRO A 74 -21.83 -13.64 16.29
CA PRO A 74 -23.19 -14.14 16.22
C PRO A 74 -24.04 -13.42 15.16
N ALA A 75 -23.75 -12.16 14.85
CA ALA A 75 -24.49 -11.39 13.84
C ALA A 75 -24.24 -11.90 12.41
N ILE A 76 -23.11 -12.58 12.20
CA ILE A 76 -22.77 -13.22 10.93
C ILE A 76 -23.08 -14.72 11.00
N TYR A 77 -22.52 -15.45 11.97
CA TYR A 77 -22.64 -16.91 12.05
C TYR A 77 -24.04 -17.40 12.43
N GLY A 78 -24.84 -16.57 13.10
CA GLY A 78 -26.24 -16.87 13.42
C GLY A 78 -27.22 -16.49 12.30
N LYS A 79 -26.77 -15.84 11.22
CA LYS A 79 -27.63 -15.29 10.18
C LYS A 79 -27.68 -16.19 8.94
N ASN A 80 -28.89 -16.49 8.45
CA ASN A 80 -29.09 -17.17 7.17
C ASN A 80 -28.91 -16.20 5.99
N ALA A 81 -27.66 -15.81 5.74
CA ALA A 81 -27.29 -14.94 4.63
C ALA A 81 -25.88 -15.28 4.14
N TYR A 82 -25.63 -15.06 2.86
CA TYR A 82 -24.30 -15.19 2.28
C TYR A 82 -23.43 -13.98 2.65
N PHE A 83 -22.35 -14.21 3.36
CA PHE A 83 -21.28 -13.26 3.62
C PHE A 83 -20.20 -13.35 2.53
N PRO A 84 -19.63 -12.24 2.02
CA PRO A 84 -19.81 -10.85 2.46
C PRO A 84 -21.04 -10.13 1.89
N GLY A 85 -21.88 -10.80 1.10
CA GLY A 85 -23.11 -10.22 0.53
C GLY A 85 -22.89 -9.28 -0.67
N LYS A 86 -21.64 -9.11 -1.09
CA LYS A 86 -21.22 -8.29 -2.24
C LYS A 86 -20.12 -9.01 -3.03
N ASP A 87 -20.02 -8.73 -4.33
CA ASP A 87 -18.99 -9.33 -5.19
C ASP A 87 -17.68 -8.54 -5.19
N TYR A 88 -17.77 -7.25 -4.89
CA TYR A 88 -16.61 -6.36 -4.80
C TYR A 88 -16.88 -5.19 -3.84
N GLU A 89 -15.83 -4.48 -3.50
CA GLU A 89 -15.87 -3.22 -2.76
C GLU A 89 -14.74 -2.29 -3.22
N VAL A 90 -15.05 -1.02 -3.46
CA VAL A 90 -14.05 0.03 -3.69
C VAL A 90 -13.58 0.52 -2.32
N LEU A 91 -12.31 0.29 -1.99
CA LEU A 91 -11.78 0.60 -0.66
C LEU A 91 -11.30 2.05 -0.56
N TYR A 92 -10.57 2.54 -1.56
CA TYR A 92 -10.18 3.95 -1.63
C TYR A 92 -9.75 4.35 -3.04
N ASP A 93 -9.87 5.66 -3.31
CA ASP A 93 -9.34 6.37 -4.46
C ASP A 93 -8.40 7.47 -3.96
N LYS A 94 -7.10 7.30 -4.20
CA LYS A 94 -6.04 8.17 -3.67
C LYS A 94 -4.91 8.34 -4.67
N ILE A 95 -4.06 9.34 -4.42
CA ILE A 95 -2.82 9.52 -5.17
C ILE A 95 -1.68 8.86 -4.40
N LEU A 96 -0.99 7.94 -5.06
CA LEU A 96 0.23 7.32 -4.58
C LEU A 96 1.35 7.63 -5.58
N LEU A 97 2.45 8.24 -5.14
CA LEU A 97 3.60 8.56 -6.00
C LEU A 97 3.16 9.27 -7.30
N HIS A 98 2.34 10.32 -7.20
CA HIS A 98 1.78 11.07 -8.34
C HIS A 98 0.84 10.28 -9.30
N GLN A 99 0.58 9.01 -9.04
CA GLN A 99 -0.39 8.18 -9.74
C GLN A 99 -1.71 8.16 -8.96
N ARG A 100 -2.83 8.55 -9.59
CA ARG A 100 -4.15 8.27 -9.01
C ARG A 100 -4.45 6.78 -9.15
N ILE A 101 -4.77 6.13 -8.04
CA ILE A 101 -5.05 4.70 -7.95
C ILE A 101 -6.36 4.46 -7.21
N VAL A 102 -7.09 3.43 -7.63
CA VAL A 102 -8.19 2.85 -6.87
C VAL A 102 -7.80 1.46 -6.39
N LYS A 103 -8.08 1.16 -5.12
CA LYS A 103 -7.97 -0.19 -4.57
C LYS A 103 -9.35 -0.82 -4.53
N ILE A 104 -9.48 -1.99 -5.15
CA ILE A 104 -10.73 -2.75 -5.23
C ILE A 104 -10.52 -4.11 -4.56
N ALA A 105 -11.41 -4.48 -3.65
CA ALA A 105 -11.54 -5.83 -3.13
C ALA A 105 -12.51 -6.61 -4.01
N ILE A 106 -12.13 -7.81 -4.45
CA ILE A 106 -12.99 -8.75 -5.16
C ILE A 106 -13.17 -9.98 -4.27
N TYR A 107 -14.42 -10.39 -4.06
CA TYR A 107 -14.78 -11.49 -3.18
C TYR A 107 -15.14 -12.75 -4.00
N PRO A 108 -14.19 -13.68 -4.16
CA PRO A 108 -14.41 -14.89 -4.94
C PRO A 108 -15.29 -15.94 -4.26
N PHE A 109 -15.46 -15.85 -2.92
CA PHE A 109 -16.23 -16.78 -2.13
C PHE A 109 -17.38 -16.09 -1.42
N HIS A 110 -18.50 -16.80 -1.34
CA HIS A 110 -19.66 -16.41 -0.54
C HIS A 110 -20.02 -17.56 0.38
N PHE A 111 -19.97 -17.34 1.69
CA PHE A 111 -20.26 -18.36 2.70
C PHE A 111 -21.53 -18.01 3.46
N ASN A 112 -22.45 -18.98 3.58
CA ASN A 112 -23.60 -18.88 4.45
C ASN A 112 -23.40 -19.81 5.67
N PRO A 113 -23.14 -19.24 6.86
CA PRO A 113 -22.83 -20.01 8.07
C PRO A 113 -24.01 -20.76 8.67
N TYR A 114 -25.25 -20.30 8.44
CA TYR A 114 -26.46 -20.93 8.99
C TYR A 114 -26.76 -22.26 8.30
N ILE A 115 -26.71 -22.29 6.97
CA ILE A 115 -26.90 -23.52 6.17
C ILE A 115 -25.59 -24.27 5.89
N ASN A 116 -24.46 -23.72 6.35
CA ASN A 116 -23.13 -24.29 6.20
C ASN A 116 -22.71 -24.57 4.74
N GLU A 117 -22.97 -23.60 3.86
CA GLU A 117 -22.68 -23.68 2.42
C GLU A 117 -21.71 -22.58 1.96
N LEU A 118 -20.70 -22.98 1.20
CA LEU A 118 -19.75 -22.11 0.53
C LEU A 118 -20.00 -22.14 -0.98
N ILE A 119 -20.12 -20.97 -1.60
CA ILE A 119 -20.16 -20.82 -3.04
C ILE A 119 -18.77 -20.43 -3.53
N SER A 120 -18.33 -21.11 -4.59
CA SER A 120 -17.14 -20.77 -5.36
C SER A 120 -17.46 -20.68 -6.86
N TYR A 121 -16.53 -20.12 -7.61
CA TYR A 121 -16.63 -19.98 -9.07
C TYR A 121 -15.30 -20.33 -9.71
N ASN A 122 -15.33 -21.05 -10.83
CA ASN A 122 -14.12 -21.39 -11.59
C ASN A 122 -13.47 -20.14 -12.19
N THR A 123 -14.30 -19.18 -12.65
CA THR A 123 -13.82 -17.98 -13.34
C THR A 123 -14.60 -16.75 -12.88
N ILE A 124 -13.86 -15.69 -12.58
CA ILE A 124 -14.41 -14.36 -12.30
C ILE A 124 -13.76 -13.36 -13.26
N LYS A 125 -14.58 -12.76 -14.14
CA LYS A 125 -14.17 -11.71 -15.07
C LYS A 125 -14.64 -10.37 -14.54
N VAL A 126 -13.70 -9.46 -14.32
CA VAL A 126 -13.98 -8.11 -13.82
C VAL A 126 -13.72 -7.09 -14.93
N LYS A 127 -14.76 -6.34 -15.30
CA LYS A 127 -14.65 -5.21 -16.23
C LYS A 127 -14.76 -3.91 -15.44
N ILE A 128 -13.74 -3.06 -15.57
CA ILE A 128 -13.65 -1.77 -14.89
C ILE A 128 -13.75 -0.68 -15.95
N MET A 129 -14.68 0.26 -15.77
CA MET A 129 -14.95 1.36 -16.67
C MET A 129 -14.72 2.68 -15.97
N PHE A 130 -13.88 3.53 -16.56
CA PHE A 130 -13.64 4.89 -16.10
C PHE A 130 -14.63 5.83 -16.80
N LEU A 131 -15.38 6.62 -16.04
CA LEU A 131 -16.41 7.52 -16.54
C LEU A 131 -16.13 8.97 -16.13
N GLY A 132 -16.52 9.90 -17.00
CA GLY A 132 -16.34 11.33 -16.79
C GLY A 132 -14.90 11.81 -16.96
N GLY A 133 -14.72 13.12 -16.83
CA GLY A 133 -13.45 13.81 -17.06
C GLY A 133 -13.24 14.23 -18.50
N LYS A 134 -12.52 15.35 -18.70
CA LYS A 134 -11.91 15.64 -20.01
C LYS A 134 -11.00 14.46 -20.31
N GLN A 135 -11.12 13.85 -21.49
CA GLN A 135 -10.22 12.78 -21.94
C GLN A 135 -8.79 13.28 -22.21
N LYS A 136 -8.30 14.26 -21.44
CA LYS A 136 -6.88 14.49 -21.35
C LYS A 136 -6.30 13.36 -20.54
N GLU A 137 -5.56 12.52 -21.25
CA GLU A 137 -4.52 11.70 -20.65
C GLU A 137 -3.66 12.62 -19.75
N GLY A 138 -3.18 12.08 -18.63
CA GLY A 138 -2.18 12.79 -17.85
C GLY A 138 -0.88 12.96 -18.64
N GLU A 139 0.22 13.21 -17.96
CA GLU A 139 1.52 13.22 -18.63
C GLU A 139 2.27 11.93 -18.31
N TYR A 140 2.93 11.37 -19.32
CA TYR A 140 3.97 10.37 -19.07
C TYR A 140 5.02 11.01 -18.17
N ARG A 141 5.27 10.39 -17.02
CA ARG A 141 6.24 10.90 -16.06
C ARG A 141 6.98 9.75 -15.43
N PHE A 142 8.27 9.63 -15.71
CA PHE A 142 9.16 8.70 -15.01
C PHE A 142 9.47 9.23 -13.59
N LEU A 143 9.40 8.34 -12.60
CA LEU A 143 9.52 8.66 -11.16
C LEU A 143 10.77 8.05 -10.52
N GLY A 144 11.71 7.55 -11.33
CA GLY A 144 12.90 6.83 -10.88
C GLY A 144 12.64 5.33 -10.74
N ILE A 145 13.70 4.53 -10.93
CA ILE A 145 13.63 3.05 -10.97
C ILE A 145 12.96 2.46 -9.71
N PRO A 146 13.26 2.88 -8.47
CA PRO A 146 12.64 2.27 -7.29
C PRO A 146 11.12 2.48 -7.24
N ASN A 147 10.66 3.67 -7.62
CA ASN A 147 9.24 4.01 -7.63
C ASN A 147 8.51 3.30 -8.78
N GLU A 148 9.11 3.26 -9.97
CA GLU A 148 8.53 2.50 -11.09
C GLU A 148 8.44 1.00 -10.78
N ARG A 149 9.46 0.40 -10.16
CA ARG A 149 9.43 -1.01 -9.75
C ARG A 149 8.28 -1.28 -8.77
N ARG A 150 8.09 -0.41 -7.77
CA ARG A 150 6.97 -0.50 -6.82
C ARG A 150 5.61 -0.39 -7.52
N LEU A 151 5.43 0.62 -8.37
CA LEU A 151 4.18 0.84 -9.09
C LEU A 151 3.87 -0.29 -10.09
N LYS A 152 4.89 -0.83 -10.77
CA LYS A 152 4.77 -1.96 -11.71
C LYS A 152 4.29 -3.24 -11.01
N ASN A 153 4.76 -3.50 -9.80
CA ASN A 153 4.35 -4.67 -9.02
C ASN A 153 2.96 -4.49 -8.38
N LEU A 154 2.56 -3.25 -8.10
CA LEU A 154 1.29 -2.94 -7.42
C LEU A 154 0.11 -2.83 -8.41
N ILE A 155 0.30 -2.11 -9.51
CA ILE A 155 -0.78 -1.65 -10.40
C ILE A 155 -0.94 -2.58 -11.60
N ILE A 156 -2.14 -3.14 -11.76
CA ILE A 156 -2.42 -4.15 -12.81
C ILE A 156 -2.33 -3.58 -14.24
N ASN A 157 -2.66 -2.31 -14.42
CA ASN A 157 -2.61 -1.60 -15.70
C ASN A 157 -1.47 -0.57 -15.74
N TYR A 158 -0.34 -0.86 -15.08
CA TYR A 158 0.80 0.04 -14.94
C TYR A 158 1.22 0.73 -16.25
N ASN A 159 1.39 -0.03 -17.34
CA ASN A 159 1.83 0.51 -18.64
C ASN A 159 0.91 1.65 -19.15
N LYS A 160 -0.41 1.51 -18.98
CA LYS A 160 -1.36 2.58 -19.34
C LYS A 160 -1.36 3.71 -18.29
N GLY A 161 -1.23 3.34 -17.02
CA GLY A 161 -1.20 4.28 -15.89
C GLY A 161 -0.06 5.30 -15.96
N GLN A 162 1.09 4.94 -16.56
CA GLN A 162 2.23 5.84 -16.71
C GLN A 162 1.87 7.18 -17.38
N SER A 163 0.96 7.15 -18.36
CA SER A 163 0.47 8.33 -19.08
C SER A 163 -0.65 9.07 -18.34
N TRP A 164 -0.98 8.69 -17.11
CA TRP A 164 -2.09 9.25 -16.34
C TRP A 164 -1.62 9.92 -15.04
N ARG A 165 -0.39 10.42 -15.02
CA ARG A 165 0.23 11.00 -13.82
C ARG A 165 0.13 12.52 -13.78
N LYS A 166 0.19 13.08 -12.57
CA LYS A 166 0.21 14.54 -12.37
C LYS A 166 1.45 15.14 -13.02
N LYS A 167 1.22 16.15 -13.86
CA LYS A 167 2.26 17.00 -14.45
C LYS A 167 3.28 17.43 -13.39
N LYS A 168 4.57 17.31 -13.72
CA LYS A 168 5.62 17.88 -12.89
C LYS A 168 5.47 19.40 -12.94
N LYS A 169 5.10 20.03 -11.83
CA LYS A 169 5.28 21.48 -11.70
C LYS A 169 6.79 21.72 -11.72
N VAL A 170 7.29 22.35 -12.78
CA VAL A 170 8.69 22.77 -12.86
C VAL A 170 8.84 23.94 -11.89
N GLY A 171 9.26 23.65 -10.66
CA GLY A 171 9.77 24.69 -9.77
C GLY A 171 11.12 25.16 -10.29
N ARG A 172 11.38 26.48 -10.29
CA ARG A 172 12.70 27.08 -10.58
C ARG A 172 13.73 26.82 -9.46
N GLY A 173 13.62 25.70 -8.76
CA GLY A 173 14.51 25.31 -7.68
C GLY A 173 15.35 24.13 -8.11
N SER A 174 16.64 24.36 -8.31
CA SER A 174 17.64 23.30 -8.31
C SER A 174 17.53 22.50 -7.01
N LEU A 175 17.63 21.18 -7.06
CA LEU A 175 17.78 20.30 -5.88
C LEU A 175 18.94 20.75 -4.98
N LEU A 176 19.86 21.59 -5.50
CA LEU A 176 21.07 22.06 -4.84
C LEU A 176 20.86 23.31 -3.97
N ASN A 177 19.65 23.89 -3.89
CA ASN A 177 19.41 25.09 -3.07
C ASN A 177 18.98 24.76 -1.63
N TYR A 178 18.87 23.48 -1.26
CA TYR A 178 18.60 23.07 0.12
C TYR A 178 19.93 22.94 0.86
N THR A 179 20.33 24.00 1.57
CA THR A 179 21.43 23.98 2.53
C THR A 179 20.87 24.31 3.91
N PRO A 180 21.33 23.64 4.98
CA PRO A 180 22.41 22.64 5.05
C PRO A 180 21.96 21.18 4.79
N TRP A 181 22.90 20.33 4.37
CA TRP A 181 22.72 18.86 4.32
C TRP A 181 23.35 18.20 5.54
N TYR A 182 22.63 17.24 6.14
CA TYR A 182 23.14 16.43 7.25
C TYR A 182 23.18 14.96 6.86
N LYS A 183 24.27 14.28 7.20
CA LYS A 183 24.41 12.82 6.99
C LYS A 183 24.06 12.10 8.28
N ILE A 184 23.11 11.19 8.20
CA ILE A 184 22.68 10.33 9.32
C ILE A 184 23.20 8.93 9.06
N LYS A 185 23.88 8.35 10.04
CA LYS A 185 24.35 6.97 9.97
C LYS A 185 23.23 6.01 10.37
N VAL A 186 23.04 4.98 9.57
CA VAL A 186 22.05 3.91 9.76
C VAL A 186 22.84 2.60 9.88
N SER A 187 22.67 1.86 10.99
CA SER A 187 23.42 0.62 11.25
C SER A 187 22.66 -0.62 10.78
N GLU A 188 21.34 -0.64 10.96
CA GLU A 188 20.45 -1.76 10.64
C GLU A 188 19.21 -1.28 9.88
N ASP A 189 18.52 -2.19 9.21
CA ASP A 189 17.25 -1.87 8.56
C ASP A 189 16.17 -1.69 9.63
N GLY A 190 15.45 -0.57 9.61
CA GLY A 190 14.44 -0.31 10.62
C GLY A 190 13.87 1.10 10.60
N VAL A 191 12.97 1.38 11.56
CA VAL A 191 12.42 2.72 11.77
C VAL A 191 13.34 3.50 12.70
N TYR A 192 13.81 4.64 12.23
CA TYR A 192 14.68 5.56 12.98
C TYR A 192 13.89 6.79 13.41
N LYS A 193 14.25 7.34 14.57
CA LYS A 193 13.65 8.55 15.13
C LYS A 193 14.70 9.66 15.21
N ILE A 194 14.35 10.85 14.71
CA ILE A 194 15.08 12.09 14.96
C ILE A 194 14.16 12.95 15.82
N ASP A 195 14.52 13.16 17.08
CA ASP A 195 13.80 14.05 17.99
C ASP A 195 14.59 15.35 18.23
N TYR A 196 13.98 16.28 18.97
CA TYR A 196 14.58 17.58 19.30
C TYR A 196 15.99 17.45 19.90
N ASN A 197 16.17 16.49 20.81
CA ASN A 197 17.46 16.25 21.47
C ASN A 197 18.49 15.68 20.50
N TYR A 198 18.10 14.80 19.57
CA TYR A 198 18.98 14.33 18.51
C TYR A 198 19.54 15.49 17.69
N LEU A 199 18.69 16.43 17.25
CA LEU A 199 19.12 17.60 16.48
C LEU A 199 20.12 18.44 17.26
N LYS A 200 19.79 18.78 18.51
CA LYS A 200 20.64 19.58 19.40
C LYS A 200 22.00 18.93 19.66
N ASN A 201 22.01 17.61 19.89
CA ASN A 201 23.24 16.84 20.12
C ASN A 201 24.14 16.76 18.88
N HIS A 202 23.60 16.98 17.68
CA HIS A 202 24.34 17.02 16.42
C HIS A 202 24.56 18.46 15.92
N ASN A 203 24.50 19.44 16.81
CA ASN A 203 24.73 20.87 16.52
C ASN A 203 23.77 21.45 15.46
N ILE A 204 22.56 20.89 15.36
CA ILE A 204 21.47 21.41 14.54
C ILE A 204 20.54 22.17 15.48
N ASN A 205 20.26 23.44 15.21
CA ASN A 205 19.34 24.23 16.03
C ASN A 205 17.88 23.97 15.62
N PRO A 206 17.08 23.21 16.40
CA PRO A 206 15.68 22.93 16.08
C PRO A 206 14.78 24.16 16.09
N ASP A 207 15.11 25.18 16.89
CA ASP A 207 14.29 26.38 17.07
C ASP A 207 14.16 27.22 15.77
N ASN A 208 15.03 26.96 14.77
CA ASN A 208 15.03 27.64 13.47
C ASN A 208 14.57 26.74 12.32
N ILE A 209 13.93 25.61 12.61
CA ILE A 209 13.52 24.62 11.62
C ILE A 209 12.00 24.56 11.55
N ASP A 210 11.46 24.80 10.36
CA ASP A 210 10.08 24.42 10.03
C ASP A 210 10.06 22.92 9.67
N PRO A 211 9.47 22.04 10.49
CA PRO A 211 9.44 20.60 10.25
C PRO A 211 8.90 20.21 8.87
N ARG A 212 7.95 20.97 8.33
CA ARG A 212 7.26 20.68 7.06
C ARG A 212 8.18 20.83 5.84
N THR A 213 9.32 21.50 6.03
CA THR A 213 10.32 21.72 4.97
C THR A 213 11.36 20.61 4.90
N ILE A 214 11.40 19.73 5.91
CA ILE A 214 12.42 18.68 6.03
C ILE A 214 12.24 17.63 4.95
N LYS A 215 13.36 17.22 4.36
CA LYS A 215 13.42 16.13 3.39
C LYS A 215 14.50 15.17 3.80
N VAL A 216 14.16 13.89 3.87
CA VAL A 216 15.11 12.82 4.11
C VAL A 216 15.33 12.08 2.81
N TYR A 217 16.61 11.84 2.50
CA TYR A 217 17.02 11.10 1.32
C TYR A 217 17.80 9.86 1.75
N ASN A 218 17.52 8.73 1.11
CA ASN A 218 18.24 7.48 1.32
C ASN A 218 18.58 6.88 -0.05
N GLY A 219 19.85 6.54 -0.27
CA GLY A 219 20.33 5.98 -1.52
C GLY A 219 20.08 4.48 -1.70
N GLY A 220 19.56 3.81 -0.67
CA GLY A 220 19.48 2.37 -0.59
C GLY A 220 20.84 1.70 -0.41
N SER A 221 20.80 0.38 -0.25
CA SER A 221 21.97 -0.52 -0.23
C SER A 221 22.10 -1.34 -1.51
N SER A 222 21.30 -1.01 -2.53
CA SER A 222 21.29 -1.80 -3.75
C SER A 222 22.61 -1.58 -4.47
N VAL A 223 23.28 -2.69 -4.77
CA VAL A 223 24.43 -2.76 -5.66
C VAL A 223 24.09 -1.96 -6.92
N LEU A 224 25.03 -1.12 -7.38
CA LEU A 224 25.01 -0.72 -8.78
C LEU A 224 24.94 -2.02 -9.58
N ASN A 225 23.94 -2.18 -10.43
CA ASN A 225 23.94 -3.32 -11.32
C ASN A 225 25.21 -3.17 -12.19
N ASP A 226 26.12 -4.15 -12.18
CA ASP A 226 27.36 -4.10 -12.97
C ASP A 226 27.10 -4.12 -14.49
N ASP A 227 25.83 -4.28 -14.89
CA ASP A 227 25.37 -4.06 -16.25
C ASP A 227 25.55 -2.59 -16.68
N ILE A 228 26.62 -2.34 -17.43
CA ILE A 228 26.99 -1.06 -18.07
C ILE A 228 25.87 -0.53 -19.00
N LEU A 229 24.86 -1.33 -19.32
CA LEU A 229 23.68 -0.93 -20.10
C LEU A 229 22.59 -0.24 -19.27
N ILE A 230 22.68 -0.29 -17.93
CA ILE A 230 21.75 0.34 -16.99
C ILE A 230 22.55 1.30 -16.09
N VAL A 231 23.26 2.24 -16.71
CA VAL A 231 23.86 3.36 -15.98
C VAL A 231 22.73 4.32 -15.62
N PRO A 232 22.54 4.64 -14.33
CA PRO A 232 21.65 5.72 -13.90
C PRO A 232 22.04 6.99 -14.68
N GLY A 233 21.13 7.53 -15.50
CA GLY A 233 21.42 8.73 -16.28
C GLY A 233 21.70 9.94 -15.38
N GLU A 234 22.17 11.05 -15.94
CA GLU A 234 22.43 12.32 -15.22
C GLU A 234 21.27 12.83 -14.34
N ASN A 235 20.04 12.37 -14.59
CA ASN A 235 18.82 12.70 -13.84
C ASN A 235 18.41 11.63 -12.80
N ASP A 236 19.16 10.53 -12.68
CA ASP A 236 18.93 9.44 -11.74
C ASP A 236 19.80 9.68 -10.50
N THR A 237 19.50 10.78 -9.83
CA THR A 237 20.27 11.27 -8.68
C THR A 237 19.96 10.40 -7.45
N ILE A 238 20.87 9.49 -7.12
CA ILE A 238 21.00 8.95 -5.77
C ILE A 238 21.53 10.10 -4.88
N PRO A 239 20.96 10.36 -3.69
CA PRO A 239 19.94 9.58 -2.98
C PRO A 239 18.48 9.96 -3.31
N TYR A 240 17.55 9.00 -3.18
CA TYR A 240 16.12 9.22 -3.41
C TYR A 240 15.46 9.76 -2.14
N GLN A 241 14.50 10.70 -2.28
CA GLN A 241 13.69 11.16 -1.15
C GLN A 241 12.82 9.99 -0.65
N ILE A 242 12.84 9.74 0.65
CA ILE A 242 12.02 8.71 1.29
C ILE A 242 10.83 9.33 2.02
N PRO A 243 9.71 8.59 2.18
CA PRO A 243 8.62 9.04 3.03
C PRO A 243 9.08 9.15 4.48
N ILE A 244 8.64 10.21 5.13
CA ILE A 244 8.84 10.47 6.55
C ILE A 244 7.49 10.74 7.19
N TYR A 245 7.39 10.46 8.49
CA TYR A 245 6.31 10.90 9.34
C TYR A 245 6.87 11.95 10.28
N ILE A 246 6.15 13.05 10.49
CA ILE A 246 6.53 14.09 11.43
C ILE A 246 5.39 14.26 12.44
N HIS A 247 5.72 14.12 13.72
CA HIS A 247 4.81 14.39 14.82
C HIS A 247 5.01 15.84 15.27
N GLY A 248 3.90 16.59 15.40
CA GLY A 248 3.92 17.97 15.90
C GLY A 248 4.12 19.06 14.84
N GLU A 249 4.10 18.73 13.54
CA GLU A 249 4.41 19.70 12.46
C GLU A 249 3.35 20.79 12.19
N ASP A 250 2.25 20.81 12.94
CA ASP A 250 1.06 21.62 12.65
C ASP A 250 1.30 23.14 12.80
N ASP A 251 2.07 23.54 13.80
CA ASP A 251 2.39 24.94 14.09
C ASP A 251 3.57 25.48 13.27
N GLY A 252 4.34 24.58 12.63
CA GLY A 252 5.51 24.94 11.85
C GLY A 252 6.77 25.23 12.68
N GLU A 253 6.78 24.87 13.95
CA GLU A 253 7.93 24.94 14.84
C GLU A 253 8.36 23.52 15.23
N PHE A 254 9.66 23.30 15.49
CA PHE A 254 10.15 21.99 15.96
C PHE A 254 10.30 22.03 17.49
N ASN A 255 9.23 21.69 18.20
CA ASN A 255 9.13 21.68 19.65
C ASN A 255 9.84 20.48 20.29
N LYS A 256 9.95 20.50 21.63
CA LYS A 256 10.65 19.46 22.40
C LYS A 256 10.06 18.05 22.26
N ASP A 257 8.75 17.96 22.03
CA ASP A 257 8.03 16.70 21.89
C ASP A 257 7.90 16.25 20.41
N ASP A 258 8.46 17.02 19.48
CA ASP A 258 8.38 16.75 18.06
C ASP A 258 9.45 15.76 17.62
N TYR A 259 9.09 14.95 16.63
CA TYR A 259 10.01 13.97 16.09
C TYR A 259 9.66 13.56 14.66
N ILE A 260 10.69 13.09 13.96
CA ILE A 260 10.61 12.56 12.61
C ILE A 260 10.85 11.06 12.69
N LEU A 261 9.97 10.28 12.07
CA LEU A 261 10.18 8.86 11.81
C LEU A 261 10.44 8.63 10.34
N PHE A 262 11.44 7.81 10.06
CA PHE A 262 11.73 7.36 8.70
C PHE A 262 12.25 5.91 8.72
N TYR A 263 12.03 5.18 7.64
CA TYR A 263 12.59 3.85 7.50
C TYR A 263 14.00 3.95 6.88
N GLY A 264 15.01 3.60 7.68
CA GLY A 264 16.41 3.54 7.25
C GLY A 264 16.73 2.17 6.67
N LEU A 265 17.37 2.16 5.50
CA LEU A 265 18.03 0.98 4.95
C LEU A 265 19.53 1.07 5.24
N SER A 266 20.07 0.06 5.89
CA SER A 266 21.52 -0.05 6.16
C SER A 266 22.26 -0.50 4.90
N LEU A 267 23.56 -0.22 4.84
CA LEU A 267 24.40 -0.59 3.70
C LEU A 267 24.77 -2.09 3.67
N THR A 268 24.30 -2.92 4.60
CA THR A 268 24.69 -4.34 4.72
C THR A 268 23.98 -5.26 3.72
N GLY A 269 23.13 -4.72 2.84
CA GLY A 269 22.40 -5.49 1.82
C GLY A 269 23.25 -6.15 0.72
N TRP A 270 24.58 -6.16 0.81
CA TRP A 270 25.48 -6.85 -0.14
C TRP A 270 25.22 -8.37 -0.22
N GLU A 271 24.65 -8.98 0.83
CA GLU A 271 24.46 -10.44 0.91
C GLU A 271 23.00 -10.90 0.69
N ARG A 272 22.07 -10.02 0.32
CA ARG A 272 20.62 -10.35 0.25
C ARG A 272 20.02 -10.39 -1.17
N CYS A 273 20.82 -10.79 -2.16
CA CYS A 273 20.37 -11.07 -3.53
C CYS A 273 20.36 -12.57 -3.83
#